data_AF-A0A2G6GL76-F1
#
_entry.id   AF-A0A2G6GL76-F1
#
_cell.length_a   1.000
_cell.length_b   1.000
_cell.length_c   1.000
_cell.angle_alpha   90.00
_cell.angle_beta   90.00
_cell.angle_gamma   90.00
#
_symmetry.space_group_name_H-M   'P 1'
#
loop_
_entity.id
_entity.type
_entity.pdbx_description
1 polymer ?
#
loop_
_entity_poly.entity_id
_entity_poly.type
_entity_poly.pdbx_seq_one_letter_code
_entity_poly.pdbx_strand_id
1 'polypeptide(L)'
;MAPRQVIIVPVLPKFDDYAKKVLEDLKKVGVRASADFSTDNLNKKVRNAEKMHNNYILVVGEEEEKSGTVSVRNYKTKEQAVEKIEDFKVRVLEEIREKRL
;
A
#
# COMPACT_ATOMS: atom_id res chain seq x y z
N MET A 1 -10.02 -5.09 16.58
CA MET A 1 -9.18 -5.76 15.57
C MET A 1 -9.41 -5.05 14.24
N ALA A 2 -8.47 -4.21 13.77
CA ALA A 2 -8.55 -3.66 12.42
C ALA A 2 -8.18 -4.79 11.43
N PRO A 3 -9.12 -5.30 10.61
CA PRO A 3 -8.90 -6.53 9.86
C PRO A 3 -8.06 -6.36 8.59
N ARG A 4 -7.75 -5.13 8.14
CA ARG A 4 -6.94 -4.86 6.94
C ARG A 4 -5.98 -3.69 7.18
N GLN A 5 -4.67 -3.95 7.08
CA GLN A 5 -3.63 -2.97 7.43
C GLN A 5 -3.15 -2.17 6.22
N VAL A 6 -2.90 -2.83 5.09
CA VAL A 6 -2.32 -2.20 3.90
C VAL A 6 -3.03 -2.70 2.62
N ILE A 7 -3.34 -1.79 1.70
CA ILE A 7 -3.80 -2.15 0.35
C ILE A 7 -2.94 -1.49 -0.72
N ILE A 8 -2.52 -2.27 -1.71
CA ILE A 8 -1.72 -1.81 -2.85
C ILE A 8 -2.62 -1.59 -4.06
N VAL A 9 -2.43 -0.47 -4.75
CA VAL A 9 -3.26 0.00 -5.85
C VAL A 9 -2.35 0.39 -7.01
N PRO A 10 -2.19 -0.50 -8.01
CA PRO A 10 -1.52 -0.14 -9.25
C PRO A 10 -2.36 0.87 -10.05
N VAL A 11 -1.71 1.92 -10.56
CA VAL A 11 -2.37 2.96 -11.37
C VAL A 11 -2.88 2.43 -12.71
N LEU A 12 -2.20 1.42 -13.27
CA LEU A 12 -2.52 0.74 -14.52
C LEU A 12 -2.16 -0.74 -14.41
N PRO A 13 -2.83 -1.64 -15.17
CA PRO A 13 -2.54 -3.08 -15.16
C PRO A 13 -1.09 -3.42 -15.51
N LYS A 14 -0.40 -2.55 -16.27
CA LYS A 14 1.02 -2.73 -16.61
C LYS A 14 1.95 -2.74 -15.39
N PHE A 15 1.50 -2.22 -14.25
CA PHE A 15 2.25 -2.16 -12.98
C PHE A 15 1.82 -3.25 -11.98
N ASP A 16 0.96 -4.19 -12.40
CA ASP A 16 0.46 -5.23 -11.51
C ASP A 16 1.59 -6.13 -11.00
N ASP A 17 2.62 -6.38 -11.80
CA ASP A 17 3.75 -7.20 -11.39
C ASP A 17 4.59 -6.53 -10.30
N TYR A 18 4.79 -5.21 -10.40
CA TYR A 18 5.42 -4.45 -9.32
C TYR A 18 4.55 -4.43 -8.05
N ALA A 19 3.24 -4.24 -8.19
CA ALA A 19 2.30 -4.33 -7.07
C ALA A 19 2.31 -5.73 -6.40
N LYS A 20 2.42 -6.82 -7.17
CA LYS A 20 2.58 -8.18 -6.63
C LYS A 20 3.90 -8.32 -5.87
N LYS A 21 5.01 -7.79 -6.39
CA LYS A 21 6.30 -7.80 -5.70
C LYS A 21 6.22 -7.09 -4.35
N VAL A 22 5.62 -5.89 -4.31
CA VAL A 22 5.39 -5.14 -3.06
C VAL A 22 4.52 -5.94 -2.10
N LEU A 23 3.44 -6.55 -2.60
CA LEU A 23 2.55 -7.39 -1.81
C LEU A 23 3.28 -8.57 -1.16
N GLU A 24 4.11 -9.28 -1.94
CA GLU A 24 4.90 -10.41 -1.44
C GLU A 24 5.93 -9.96 -0.41
N ASP A 25 6.62 -8.85 -0.65
CA ASP A 25 7.61 -8.30 0.28
C ASP A 25 6.99 -7.94 1.63
N LEU A 26 5.79 -7.35 1.63
CA LEU A 26 5.05 -7.04 2.87
C LEU A 26 4.55 -8.31 3.56
N LYS A 27 4.03 -9.29 2.80
CA LYS A 27 3.55 -10.55 3.36
C LYS A 27 4.68 -11.38 3.98
N LYS A 28 5.87 -11.39 3.37
CA LYS A 28 7.05 -12.10 3.88
C LYS A 28 7.46 -11.64 5.27
N VAL A 29 7.26 -10.37 5.58
CA VAL A 29 7.56 -9.80 6.91
C VAL A 29 6.36 -9.85 7.87
N GLY A 30 5.25 -10.49 7.47
CA GLY A 30 4.08 -10.69 8.33
C GLY A 30 3.08 -9.53 8.32
N VAL A 31 3.23 -8.54 7.43
CA VAL A 31 2.26 -7.44 7.28
C VAL A 31 1.02 -7.94 6.55
N ARG A 32 -0.18 -7.60 7.06
CA ARG A 32 -1.45 -7.94 6.40
C ARG A 32 -1.73 -6.98 5.26
N ALA A 33 -1.22 -7.34 4.08
CA ALA A 33 -1.38 -6.58 2.85
C ALA A 33 -2.27 -7.33 1.81
N SER A 34 -3.00 -6.54 1.02
CA SER A 34 -3.80 -6.98 -0.15
C SER A 34 -3.55 -6.05 -1.34
N ALA A 35 -3.88 -6.46 -2.56
CA ALA A 35 -3.75 -5.61 -3.75
C ALA A 35 -5.05 -5.54 -4.56
N ASP A 36 -5.32 -4.41 -5.20
CA ASP A 36 -6.49 -4.16 -6.05
C ASP A 36 -6.11 -4.09 -7.54
N PHE A 37 -6.17 -5.26 -8.19
CA PHE A 37 -5.93 -5.44 -9.63
C PHE A 37 -7.18 -5.24 -10.48
N SER A 38 -8.24 -4.61 -9.97
CA SER A 38 -9.43 -4.30 -10.78
C SER A 38 -9.08 -3.36 -11.95
N THR A 39 -9.92 -3.34 -12.97
CA THR A 39 -9.80 -2.40 -14.11
C THR A 39 -10.42 -1.03 -13.82
N ASP A 40 -10.85 -0.80 -12.58
CA ASP A 40 -11.38 0.48 -12.14
C ASP A 40 -10.31 1.59 -12.23
N ASN A 41 -10.74 2.84 -12.40
CA ASN A 41 -9.82 3.96 -12.34
C ASN A 41 -9.21 4.13 -10.94
N LEU A 42 -8.01 4.72 -10.86
CA LEU A 42 -7.27 4.91 -9.62
C LEU A 42 -8.11 5.57 -8.51
N ASN A 43 -8.87 6.61 -8.84
CA ASN A 43 -9.71 7.33 -7.88
C ASN A 43 -10.78 6.43 -7.24
N LYS A 44 -11.38 5.52 -8.03
CA LYS A 44 -12.36 4.56 -7.55
C LYS A 44 -11.70 3.52 -6.65
N LYS A 45 -10.54 2.97 -7.04
CA LYS A 45 -9.77 2.04 -6.22
C LYS A 45 -9.37 2.65 -4.86
N VAL A 46 -8.81 3.86 -4.87
CA VAL A 46 -8.42 4.58 -3.66
C VAL A 46 -9.63 4.86 -2.77
N ARG A 47 -10.76 5.30 -3.33
CA ARG A 47 -12.00 5.48 -2.56
C ARG A 47 -12.52 4.17 -1.95
N ASN A 48 -12.46 3.06 -2.68
CA ASN A 48 -12.86 1.75 -2.16
C ASN A 48 -11.94 1.32 -1.01
N ALA A 49 -10.63 1.51 -1.17
CA ALA A 49 -9.63 1.28 -0.15
C ALA A 49 -9.88 2.10 1.13
N GLU A 50 -10.24 3.39 0.99
CA GLU A 50 -10.62 4.26 2.12
C GLU A 50 -11.92 3.79 2.79
N LYS A 51 -12.94 3.37 2.01
CA LYS A 51 -14.21 2.83 2.54
C LYS A 51 -14.02 1.52 3.30
N MET A 52 -13.05 0.72 2.90
CA MET A 52 -12.69 -0.53 3.59
C MET A 52 -11.84 -0.29 4.85
N HIS A 53 -11.58 0.98 5.21
CA HIS A 53 -10.78 1.38 6.37
C HIS A 53 -9.39 0.74 6.40
N ASN A 54 -8.72 0.64 5.24
CA ASN A 54 -7.31 0.25 5.21
C ASN A 54 -6.48 1.39 5.82
N ASN A 55 -5.64 1.09 6.81
CA ASN A 55 -4.80 2.11 7.46
C ASN A 55 -3.86 2.79 6.46
N TYR A 56 -3.29 2.00 5.55
CA TYR A 56 -2.42 2.47 4.48
C TYR A 56 -2.90 2.05 3.10
N ILE A 57 -2.81 2.98 2.16
CA ILE A 57 -3.08 2.77 0.74
C ILE A 57 -1.78 3.07 0.00
N LEU A 58 -1.20 2.05 -0.63
CA LEU A 58 0.03 2.16 -1.40
C LEU A 58 -0.34 2.29 -2.87
N VAL A 59 -0.06 3.43 -3.48
CA VAL A 59 -0.22 3.63 -4.93
C VAL A 59 1.11 3.34 -5.61
N VAL A 60 1.07 2.58 -6.70
CA VAL A 60 2.25 2.26 -7.50
C VAL A 60 2.00 2.49 -8.99
N GLY A 61 2.91 3.21 -9.62
CA GLY A 61 2.92 3.46 -11.05
C GLY A 61 4.33 3.45 -11.61
N GLU A 62 4.54 4.28 -12.65
CA GLU A 62 5.78 4.24 -13.43
C GLU A 62 6.98 4.74 -12.64
N GLU A 63 6.80 5.85 -11.93
CA GLU A 63 7.86 6.48 -11.14
C GLU A 63 8.24 5.59 -9.95
N GLU A 64 7.23 4.97 -9.32
CA GLU A 64 7.41 4.05 -8.21
C GLU A 64 8.14 2.77 -8.62
N GLU A 65 7.75 2.16 -9.74
CA GLU A 65 8.39 0.96 -10.27
C GLU A 65 9.86 1.23 -10.64
N LYS A 66 10.13 2.34 -11.35
CA LYS A 66 11.49 2.73 -11.74
C LYS A 66 12.39 3.04 -10.54
N SER A 67 11.82 3.61 -9.49
CA SER A 67 12.58 4.07 -8.31
C SER A 67 12.60 3.07 -7.16
N GLY A 68 11.83 1.98 -7.23
CA GLY A 68 11.67 1.04 -6.11
C GLY A 68 10.95 1.66 -4.90
N THR A 69 10.09 2.65 -5.15
CA THR A 69 9.35 3.40 -4.12
C THR A 69 7.87 3.04 -4.12
N VAL A 70 7.14 3.53 -3.12
CA VAL A 70 5.68 3.45 -3.04
C VAL A 70 5.13 4.81 -2.64
N SER A 71 4.00 5.21 -3.21
CA SER A 71 3.25 6.37 -2.74
C SER A 71 2.32 5.93 -1.62
N VAL A 72 2.67 6.28 -0.40
CA VAL A 72 1.96 5.90 0.82
C VAL A 72 0.94 6.97 1.16
N ARG A 73 -0.32 6.55 1.28
CA ARG A 73 -1.41 7.39 1.78
C ARG A 73 -1.95 6.84 3.09
N ASN A 74 -1.93 7.68 4.12
CA ASN A 74 -2.46 7.34 5.44
C ASN A 74 -3.97 7.68 5.50
N TYR A 75 -4.79 6.70 5.84
CA TYR A 75 -6.23 6.90 5.94
C TYR A 75 -6.63 7.85 7.08
N LYS A 76 -5.93 7.78 8.22
CA LYS A 76 -6.23 8.56 9.45
C LYS A 76 -5.76 10.01 9.32
N THR A 77 -4.51 10.23 8.94
CA THR A 77 -3.91 11.58 8.88
C THR A 77 -4.16 12.29 7.55
N LYS A 78 -4.59 11.55 6.51
CA LYS A 78 -4.73 12.04 5.12
C LYS A 78 -3.42 12.50 4.49
N GLU A 79 -2.30 12.23 5.14
CA GLU A 79 -0.97 12.51 4.61
C GLU A 79 -0.63 11.56 3.46
N GLN A 80 0.18 12.08 2.54
CA GLN A 80 0.70 11.37 1.38
C GLN A 80 2.20 11.62 1.31
N ALA A 81 2.97 10.54 1.19
CA ALA A 81 4.42 10.61 1.08
C ALA A 81 4.90 9.52 0.11
N VAL A 82 5.99 9.80 -0.60
CA VAL A 82 6.68 8.78 -1.38
C VAL A 82 7.90 8.35 -0.58
N GLU A 83 8.01 7.05 -0.31
CA GLU A 83 9.14 6.46 0.42
C GLU A 83 9.55 5.14 -0.23
N LYS A 84 10.77 4.65 0.06
CA LYS A 84 11.19 3.34 -0.44
C LYS A 84 10.37 2.24 0.21
N ILE A 85 10.16 1.13 -0.51
CA ILE A 85 9.46 -0.04 0.04
C ILE A 85 10.15 -0.54 1.30
N GLU A 86 11.48 -0.49 1.35
CA GLU A 86 12.27 -0.90 2.51
C GLU A 86 11.99 -0.04 3.74
N ASP A 87 11.98 1.29 3.57
CA ASP A 87 11.68 2.24 4.65
C ASP A 87 10.24 2.04 5.15
N PHE A 88 9.29 1.89 4.22
CA PHE A 88 7.88 1.62 4.55
C PHE A 88 7.72 0.33 5.35
N LYS A 89 8.43 -0.75 4.96
CA LYS A 89 8.40 -2.04 5.67
C LYS A 89 8.84 -1.89 7.12
N VAL A 90 9.95 -1.20 7.37
CA VAL A 90 10.45 -1.00 8.74
C VAL A 90 9.43 -0.22 9.56
N ARG A 91 8.96 0.92 9.02
CA ARG A 91 8.00 1.79 9.71
C ARG A 91 6.70 1.08 10.07
N VAL A 92 6.09 0.36 9.12
CA VAL A 92 4.81 -0.34 9.39
C VAL A 92 4.98 -1.48 10.40
N LEU A 93 6.12 -2.18 10.39
CA LEU A 93 6.40 -3.23 11.37
C LEU A 93 6.54 -2.68 12.79
N GLU A 94 7.20 -1.53 12.94
CA GLU A 94 7.31 -0.84 14.22
C GLU A 94 5.92 -0.40 14.72
N GLU A 95 5.10 0.20 13.86
CA GLU A 95 3.75 0.62 14.22
C GLU A 95 2.84 -0.57 14.62
N ILE A 96 2.98 -1.72 13.95
CA ILE A 96 2.28 -2.97 14.31
C ILE A 96 2.74 -3.45 15.69
N ARG A 97 4.05 -3.45 15.94
CA ARG A 97 4.63 -3.88 17.22
C ARG A 97 4.17 -2.99 18.38
N GLU A 98 4.07 -1.68 18.15
CA GLU A 98 3.59 -0.70 19.12
C GLU A 98 2.05 -0.69 19.28
N LYS A 99 1.32 -1.54 18.56
CA LYS A 99 -0.16 -1.59 18.53
C LYS A 99 -0.80 -0.24 18.15
N ARG A 100 -0.13 0.58 17.35
CA ARG A 100 -0.64 1.87 16.87
C ARG A 100 -1.56 1.74 15.64
N LEU A 101 -1.62 0.54 15.05
CA LEU A 101 -2.39 0.18 13.85
C LEU A 101 -3.58 -0.74 14.11
#